data_AF-A0A381N6W9-F1
#
_entry.id   AF-A0A381N6W9-F1
#
_cell.length_a   1.000
_cell.length_b   1.000
_cell.length_c   1.000
_cell.angle_alpha   90.00
_cell.angle_beta   90.00
_cell.angle_gamma   90.00
#
_symmetry.space_group_name_H-M   'P 1'
#
loop_
_entity.id
_entity.type
_entity.pdbx_description
1 polymer ?
#
loop_
_entity_poly.entity_id
_entity_poly.type
_entity_poly.pdbx_seq_one_letter_code
_entity_poly.pdbx_strand_id
1 'polypeptide(L)'
;MKLIYFKSLLLTFGLSVSCLMPAAANQAPPPQTDITFVVAGKTGNFRQSTDGMVSALNYHFFAEIFIQDNGRIKQAALLTPDNLSEAIAFSDSGYALEMHGGRYSDEIELEHNYPDGNYIFRYDTPSTGLLEQPIALVNSATGSSRLPDAPHIILSQNRKPISPRQIQADLPLTVTWSTFKQGNQDPLEIANDLVFVIMGDCHGKRISHSGRPFENTPYLDYAATEFIIPAEQLLPENAYQLSVEHAIVDTTITKGVPGFATFATTTFLDIMTLGSATGEAACPEILKPFDAGQTDLRQPR
;
A
#
# COMPACT_ATOMS: atom_id res chain seq x y z
N MET A 1 9.26 -77.19 70.85
CA MET A 1 7.86 -77.60 70.60
C MET A 1 6.94 -76.44 70.95
N LYS A 2 6.54 -75.63 69.96
CA LYS A 2 5.25 -74.91 69.83
C LYS A 2 5.33 -73.99 68.60
N LEU A 3 4.50 -74.34 67.61
CA LEU A 3 4.12 -73.53 66.46
C LEU A 3 3.23 -72.35 66.90
N ILE A 4 3.00 -71.41 65.96
CA ILE A 4 1.91 -70.40 65.81
C ILE A 4 2.53 -68.98 65.71
N TYR A 5 2.29 -68.09 64.73
CA TYR A 5 1.45 -68.04 63.53
C TYR A 5 1.98 -66.96 62.55
N PHE A 6 1.54 -67.07 61.30
CA PHE A 6 1.67 -66.17 60.14
C PHE A 6 1.57 -64.65 60.37
N LYS A 7 2.33 -63.88 59.57
CA LYS A 7 1.81 -62.75 58.77
C LYS A 7 2.77 -62.40 57.61
N SER A 8 2.34 -62.71 56.40
CA SER A 8 2.96 -62.27 55.15
C SER A 8 2.80 -60.76 55.00
N LEU A 9 3.90 -60.06 54.70
CA LEU A 9 3.87 -58.68 54.22
C LEU A 9 4.28 -58.70 52.74
N LEU A 10 3.29 -58.69 51.84
CA LEU A 10 3.50 -58.37 50.43
C LEU A 10 3.77 -56.86 50.36
N LEU A 11 4.98 -56.48 49.95
CA LEU A 11 5.27 -55.11 49.54
C LEU A 11 5.00 -55.02 48.02
N THR A 12 3.84 -54.49 47.66
CA THR A 12 3.47 -54.19 46.27
C THR A 12 4.32 -53.03 45.75
N PHE A 13 5.23 -53.31 44.82
CA PHE A 13 5.84 -52.30 43.96
C PHE A 13 4.75 -51.74 43.04
N GLY A 14 4.31 -50.51 43.30
CA GLY A 14 3.45 -49.78 42.37
C GLY A 14 4.26 -49.37 41.14
N LEU A 15 4.06 -50.06 40.02
CA LEU A 15 4.40 -49.52 38.71
C LEU A 15 3.44 -48.36 38.42
N SER A 16 3.90 -47.14 38.63
CA SER A 16 3.27 -45.95 38.05
C SER A 16 3.47 -46.00 36.54
N VAL A 17 2.46 -46.46 35.81
CA VAL A 17 2.34 -46.24 34.36
C VAL A 17 2.10 -44.75 34.17
N SER A 18 3.18 -44.00 33.95
CA SER A 18 3.08 -42.62 33.49
C SER A 18 2.54 -42.64 32.06
N CYS A 19 1.24 -42.33 31.91
CA CYS A 19 0.69 -41.93 30.63
C CYS A 19 1.41 -40.67 30.17
N LEU A 20 2.42 -40.83 29.31
CA LEU A 20 2.95 -39.76 28.48
C LEU A 20 1.85 -39.38 27.49
N MET A 21 0.97 -38.47 27.90
CA MET A 21 0.22 -37.66 26.95
C MET A 21 1.27 -36.92 26.10
N PRO A 22 1.26 -37.04 24.76
CA PRO A 22 2.10 -36.17 23.96
C PRO A 22 1.62 -34.75 24.24
N ALA A 23 2.48 -33.96 24.89
CA ALA A 23 2.32 -32.53 24.91
C ALA A 23 2.20 -32.12 23.44
N ALA A 24 1.02 -31.63 23.05
CA ALA A 24 0.86 -30.98 21.76
C ALA A 24 1.92 -29.88 21.75
N ALA A 25 2.96 -30.08 20.95
CA ALA A 25 3.93 -29.03 20.69
C ALA A 25 3.10 -27.85 20.22
N ASN A 26 3.09 -26.76 21.00
CA ASN A 26 2.67 -25.45 20.53
C ASN A 26 3.64 -25.07 19.41
N GLN A 27 3.44 -25.67 18.23
CA GLN A 27 4.02 -25.18 17.01
C GLN A 27 3.41 -23.81 16.83
N ALA A 28 4.25 -22.78 16.75
CA ALA A 28 3.82 -21.49 16.26
C ALA A 28 3.01 -21.74 14.97
N PRO A 29 1.87 -21.07 14.78
CA PRO A 29 1.14 -21.18 13.53
C PRO A 29 2.14 -21.03 12.38
N PRO A 30 2.07 -21.87 11.33
CA PRO A 30 2.94 -21.71 10.19
C PRO A 30 2.84 -20.25 9.70
N PRO A 31 3.97 -19.63 9.31
CA PRO A 31 3.96 -18.26 8.84
C PRO A 31 2.99 -18.13 7.66
N GLN A 32 2.24 -17.04 7.60
CA GLN A 32 1.36 -16.78 6.47
C GLN A 32 2.20 -16.51 5.21
N THR A 33 1.76 -17.04 4.07
CA THR A 33 2.51 -17.00 2.79
C THR A 33 1.66 -16.51 1.63
N ASP A 34 0.47 -16.01 1.90
CA ASP A 34 -0.51 -15.69 0.85
C ASP A 34 -0.61 -14.18 0.63
N ILE A 35 -0.48 -13.37 1.68
CA ILE A 35 -0.74 -11.93 1.62
C ILE A 35 0.55 -11.17 1.97
N THR A 36 0.89 -10.17 1.18
CA THR A 36 2.04 -9.29 1.45
C THR A 36 1.66 -8.28 2.53
N PHE A 37 0.56 -7.55 2.31
CA PHE A 37 -0.11 -6.71 3.30
C PHE A 37 -1.54 -6.37 2.83
N VAL A 38 -2.35 -5.83 3.74
CA VAL A 38 -3.63 -5.19 3.42
C VAL A 38 -3.55 -3.70 3.73
N VAL A 39 -4.28 -2.87 2.99
CA VAL A 39 -4.32 -1.42 3.24
C VAL A 39 -5.70 -0.87 3.00
N ALA A 40 -6.19 -0.03 3.90
CA ALA A 40 -7.31 0.87 3.64
C ALA A 40 -6.85 2.31 3.82
N GLY A 41 -7.33 3.21 2.97
CA GLY A 41 -6.85 4.58 3.01
C GLY A 41 -7.78 5.62 2.41
N LYS A 42 -7.52 6.86 2.82
CA LYS A 42 -8.10 8.08 2.23
C LYS A 42 -6.97 8.83 1.54
N THR A 43 -7.21 9.27 0.30
CA THR A 43 -6.24 10.02 -0.48
C THR A 43 -6.79 11.33 -1.02
N GLY A 44 -5.96 12.37 -0.99
CA GLY A 44 -6.15 13.60 -1.75
C GLY A 44 -5.31 13.56 -3.03
N ASN A 45 -5.96 13.66 -4.18
CA ASN A 45 -5.30 13.64 -5.48
C ASN A 45 -5.17 15.05 -6.05
N PHE A 46 -3.97 15.43 -6.46
CA PHE A 46 -3.63 16.75 -6.96
C PHE A 46 -2.89 16.67 -8.29
N ARG A 47 -2.94 17.74 -9.06
CA ARG A 47 -2.17 17.88 -10.31
C ARG A 47 -1.34 19.15 -10.27
N GLN A 48 -0.06 19.00 -10.55
CA GLN A 48 0.87 20.08 -10.78
C GLN A 48 0.92 20.41 -12.27
N SER A 49 0.64 21.66 -12.64
CA SER A 49 0.84 22.16 -14.00
C SER A 49 2.32 22.43 -14.28
N THR A 50 2.66 22.64 -15.56
CA THR A 50 4.05 22.84 -15.98
C THR A 50 4.69 24.13 -15.47
N ASP A 51 3.90 25.08 -14.98
CA ASP A 51 4.33 26.32 -14.31
C ASP A 51 4.44 26.16 -12.77
N GLY A 52 4.12 24.98 -12.23
CA GLY A 52 4.28 24.64 -10.83
C GLY A 52 3.04 24.86 -9.96
N MET A 53 1.91 25.31 -10.51
CA MET A 53 0.66 25.44 -9.74
C MET A 53 0.08 24.05 -9.42
N VAL A 54 -0.27 23.81 -8.16
CA VAL A 54 -0.88 22.55 -7.70
C VAL A 54 -2.38 22.77 -7.46
N SER A 55 -3.21 21.90 -8.03
CA SER A 55 -4.67 21.95 -7.87
C SER A 55 -5.25 20.59 -7.54
N ALA A 56 -6.24 20.57 -6.64
CA ALA A 56 -6.96 19.34 -6.30
C ALA A 56 -7.73 18.80 -7.50
N LEU A 57 -7.73 17.48 -7.66
CA LEU A 57 -8.52 16.73 -8.63
C LEU A 57 -9.75 16.11 -7.97
N ASN A 58 -9.53 15.39 -6.87
CA ASN A 58 -10.56 14.67 -6.11
C ASN A 58 -9.99 14.13 -4.78
N TYR A 59 -10.88 13.63 -3.96
CA TYR A 59 -10.60 12.87 -2.75
C TYR A 59 -11.25 11.48 -2.86
N HIS A 60 -10.61 10.44 -2.31
CA HIS A 60 -10.96 9.05 -2.60
C HIS A 60 -10.63 8.11 -1.44
N PHE A 61 -11.53 7.17 -1.15
CA PHE A 61 -11.27 6.02 -0.28
C PHE A 61 -10.89 4.78 -1.08
N PHE A 62 -9.85 4.06 -0.69
CA PHE A 62 -9.47 2.79 -1.30
C PHE A 62 -9.18 1.72 -0.25
N ALA A 63 -9.29 0.46 -0.66
CA ALA A 63 -8.84 -0.69 0.10
C ALA A 63 -8.21 -1.71 -0.85
N GLU A 64 -7.09 -2.31 -0.44
CA GLU A 64 -6.32 -3.21 -1.29
C GLU A 64 -5.76 -4.39 -0.49
N ILE A 65 -5.65 -5.54 -1.15
CA ILE A 65 -4.96 -6.73 -0.64
C ILE A 65 -3.87 -7.10 -1.63
N PHE A 66 -2.62 -6.94 -1.22
CA PHE A 66 -1.45 -7.33 -2.00
C PHE A 66 -1.13 -8.80 -1.73
N ILE A 67 -1.00 -9.59 -2.79
CA ILE A 67 -0.81 -11.04 -2.72
C ILE A 67 0.68 -11.34 -2.89
N GLN A 68 1.22 -12.26 -2.10
CA GLN A 68 2.60 -12.74 -2.27
C GLN A 68 2.75 -13.52 -3.58
N ASP A 69 3.98 -13.70 -4.03
CA ASP A 69 4.28 -14.61 -5.13
C ASP A 69 3.74 -16.02 -4.83
N ASN A 70 2.85 -16.52 -5.70
CA ASN A 70 2.12 -17.79 -5.56
C ASN A 70 1.09 -17.84 -4.40
N GLY A 71 0.86 -16.73 -3.71
CA GLY A 71 -0.18 -16.59 -2.71
C GLY A 71 -1.57 -16.78 -3.32
N ARG A 72 -2.52 -17.24 -2.51
CA ARG A 72 -3.89 -17.51 -2.96
C ARG A 72 -4.93 -16.97 -1.99
N ILE A 73 -5.91 -16.29 -2.55
CA ILE A 73 -7.10 -15.82 -1.84
C ILE A 73 -8.31 -16.51 -2.47
N LYS A 74 -9.09 -17.24 -1.67
CA LYS A 74 -10.33 -17.90 -2.15
C LYS A 74 -11.48 -16.92 -2.25
N GLN A 75 -11.58 -16.04 -1.27
CA GLN A 75 -12.60 -15.01 -1.14
C GLN A 75 -12.03 -13.86 -0.32
N ALA A 76 -12.40 -12.63 -0.68
CA ALA A 76 -12.10 -11.43 0.06
C ALA A 76 -13.26 -10.44 -0.04
N ALA A 77 -13.53 -9.73 1.06
CA ALA A 77 -14.49 -8.65 1.09
C ALA A 77 -14.13 -7.64 2.19
N LEU A 78 -14.62 -6.41 2.04
CA LEU A 78 -14.47 -5.32 2.99
C LEU A 78 -15.81 -5.06 3.68
N LEU A 79 -15.80 -4.91 5.00
CA LEU A 79 -16.92 -4.36 5.77
C LEU A 79 -16.56 -2.94 6.21
N THR A 80 -17.49 -2.00 6.06
CA THR A 80 -17.29 -0.60 6.46
C THR A 80 -17.81 -0.35 7.88
N PRO A 81 -17.33 0.70 8.58
CA PRO A 81 -17.72 0.97 9.96
C PRO A 81 -19.23 1.04 10.21
N ASP A 82 -19.96 1.63 9.26
CA ASP A 82 -21.41 1.85 9.38
C ASP A 82 -22.27 0.71 8.85
N ASN A 83 -21.67 -0.26 8.15
CA ASN A 83 -22.42 -1.38 7.56
C ASN A 83 -21.63 -2.69 7.60
N LEU A 84 -21.66 -3.35 8.77
CA LEU A 84 -21.04 -4.66 8.98
C LEU A 84 -21.83 -5.82 8.34
N SER A 85 -23.04 -5.57 7.82
CA SER A 85 -23.89 -6.61 7.22
C SER A 85 -23.70 -6.76 5.71
N GLU A 86 -23.18 -5.73 5.03
CA GLU A 86 -23.02 -5.71 3.58
C GLU A 86 -21.54 -5.71 3.21
N ALA A 87 -21.09 -6.83 2.66
CA ALA A 87 -19.70 -7.01 2.29
C ALA A 87 -19.43 -6.49 0.87
N ILE A 88 -18.45 -5.61 0.73
CA ILE A 88 -18.00 -5.05 -0.54
C ILE A 88 -16.95 -5.99 -1.13
N ALA A 89 -17.19 -6.51 -2.34
CA ALA A 89 -16.23 -7.37 -3.03
C ALA A 89 -15.03 -6.57 -3.55
N PHE A 90 -13.86 -7.19 -3.53
CA PHE A 90 -12.69 -6.68 -4.23
C PHE A 90 -12.69 -7.14 -5.69
N SER A 91 -12.13 -6.31 -6.57
CA SER A 91 -11.86 -6.63 -7.97
C SER A 91 -10.38 -6.96 -8.15
N ASP A 92 -10.06 -7.95 -8.98
CA ASP A 92 -8.67 -8.31 -9.28
C ASP A 92 -8.11 -7.38 -10.37
N SER A 93 -7.10 -6.57 -10.03
CA SER A 93 -6.41 -5.67 -10.97
C SER A 93 -5.21 -6.31 -11.66
N GLY A 94 -4.92 -7.59 -11.34
CA GLY A 94 -3.78 -8.36 -11.82
C GLY A 94 -2.53 -8.26 -10.96
N TYR A 95 -2.48 -7.31 -10.02
CA TYR A 95 -1.38 -7.17 -9.05
C TYR A 95 -1.85 -7.05 -7.60
N ALA A 96 -3.09 -6.63 -7.37
CA ALA A 96 -3.75 -6.59 -6.08
C ALA A 96 -5.25 -6.87 -6.24
N LEU A 97 -5.90 -7.24 -5.14
CA LEU A 97 -7.36 -7.15 -5.05
C LEU A 97 -7.71 -5.76 -4.56
N GLU A 98 -8.51 -5.03 -5.32
CA GLU A 98 -8.77 -3.60 -5.10
C GLU A 98 -10.25 -3.32 -4.91
N MET A 99 -10.55 -2.40 -4.01
CA MET A 99 -11.83 -1.77 -3.84
C MET A 99 -11.59 -0.26 -3.84
N HIS A 100 -12.30 0.43 -4.71
CA HIS A 100 -12.25 1.88 -4.82
C HIS A 100 -13.62 2.46 -4.53
N GLY A 101 -13.65 3.45 -3.65
CA GLY A 101 -14.83 4.26 -3.39
C GLY A 101 -15.07 5.29 -4.49
N GLY A 102 -15.99 6.21 -4.20
CA GLY A 102 -16.27 7.35 -5.07
C GLY A 102 -15.08 8.30 -5.25
N ARG A 103 -15.29 9.30 -6.10
CA ARG A 103 -14.41 10.46 -6.24
C ARG A 103 -15.18 11.67 -5.73
N TYR A 104 -14.64 12.35 -4.74
CA TYR A 104 -15.31 13.41 -4.00
C TYR A 104 -14.59 14.73 -4.19
N SER A 105 -15.32 15.83 -4.03
CA SER A 105 -14.81 17.18 -4.26
C SER A 105 -13.93 17.68 -3.11
N ASP A 106 -14.18 17.22 -1.89
CA ASP A 106 -13.44 17.56 -0.68
C ASP A 106 -13.43 16.41 0.34
N GLU A 107 -12.64 16.58 1.40
CA GLU A 107 -12.50 15.61 2.49
C GLU A 107 -13.79 15.43 3.29
N ILE A 108 -14.65 16.45 3.38
CA ILE A 108 -15.91 16.38 4.14
C ILE A 108 -16.88 15.43 3.43
N GLU A 109 -16.97 15.54 2.11
CA GLU A 109 -17.79 14.65 1.30
C GLU A 109 -17.22 13.22 1.30
N LEU A 110 -15.89 13.06 1.25
CA LEU A 110 -15.25 11.76 1.43
C LEU A 110 -15.57 11.15 2.80
N GLU A 111 -15.43 11.91 3.88
CA GLU A 111 -15.73 11.49 5.24
C GLU A 111 -17.19 11.07 5.42
N HIS A 112 -18.11 11.79 4.79
CA HIS A 112 -19.54 11.45 4.85
C HIS A 112 -19.86 10.08 4.21
N ASN A 113 -19.12 9.70 3.16
CA ASN A 113 -19.34 8.44 2.45
C ASN A 113 -18.50 7.28 3.00
N TYR A 114 -17.32 7.59 3.53
CA TYR A 114 -16.37 6.65 4.11
C TYR A 114 -15.87 7.19 5.45
N PRO A 115 -16.70 7.07 6.51
CA PRO A 115 -16.38 7.67 7.80
C PRO A 115 -15.21 6.98 8.47
N ASP A 116 -14.62 7.69 9.42
CA ASP A 116 -13.63 7.13 10.33
C ASP A 116 -14.18 5.93 11.11
N GLY A 117 -13.34 4.92 11.29
CA GLY A 117 -13.69 3.72 12.04
C GLY A 117 -12.88 2.50 11.63
N ASN A 118 -13.37 1.33 12.04
CA ASN A 118 -12.76 0.06 11.72
C ASN A 118 -13.30 -0.49 10.39
N TYR A 119 -12.43 -0.52 9.38
CA TYR A 119 -12.67 -1.21 8.13
C TYR A 119 -12.18 -2.65 8.26
N ILE A 120 -13.08 -3.62 8.12
CA ILE A 120 -12.75 -5.03 8.38
C ILE A 120 -12.48 -5.74 7.06
N PHE A 121 -11.23 -6.12 6.86
CA PHE A 121 -10.84 -7.03 5.79
C PHE A 121 -11.22 -8.44 6.19
N ARG A 122 -12.11 -9.07 5.44
CA ARG A 122 -12.46 -10.47 5.60
C ARG A 122 -11.92 -11.27 4.41
N TYR A 123 -11.01 -12.19 4.65
CA TYR A 123 -10.40 -13.01 3.60
C TYR A 123 -10.15 -14.45 4.05
N ASP A 124 -10.14 -15.38 3.10
CA ASP A 124 -9.83 -16.81 3.32
C ASP A 124 -8.65 -17.21 2.43
N THR A 125 -7.56 -17.60 3.07
CA THR A 125 -6.35 -18.10 2.40
C THR A 125 -6.01 -19.51 2.86
N PRO A 126 -5.24 -20.29 2.07
CA PRO A 126 -4.71 -21.57 2.52
C PRO A 126 -3.88 -21.48 3.81
N SER A 127 -3.07 -20.42 3.99
CA SER A 127 -2.15 -20.30 5.14
C SER A 127 -2.81 -19.78 6.42
N THR A 128 -3.83 -18.92 6.35
CA THR A 128 -4.48 -18.34 7.55
C THR A 128 -5.86 -18.91 7.85
N GLY A 129 -6.48 -19.60 6.88
CA GLY A 129 -7.92 -19.85 6.88
C GLY A 129 -8.73 -18.56 6.79
N LEU A 130 -10.01 -18.61 7.13
CA LEU A 130 -10.86 -17.42 7.24
C LEU A 130 -10.35 -16.51 8.36
N LEU A 131 -10.12 -15.25 8.03
CA LEU A 131 -9.63 -14.21 8.93
C LEU A 131 -10.42 -12.92 8.73
N GLU A 132 -10.67 -12.22 9.83
CA GLU A 132 -11.12 -10.84 9.87
C GLU A 132 -10.01 -9.97 10.48
N GLN A 133 -9.59 -8.96 9.75
CA GLN A 133 -8.55 -8.01 10.16
C GLN A 133 -9.13 -6.60 10.16
N PRO A 134 -9.38 -6.00 11.34
CA PRO A 134 -9.79 -4.62 11.43
C PRO A 134 -8.60 -3.69 11.14
N ILE A 135 -8.84 -2.69 10.29
CA ILE A 135 -7.94 -1.58 10.01
C ILE A 135 -8.62 -0.30 10.50
N ALA A 136 -8.03 0.33 11.51
CA ALA A 136 -8.58 1.53 12.13
C ALA A 136 -8.17 2.77 11.33
N LEU A 137 -9.05 3.23 10.44
CA LEU A 137 -8.86 4.46 9.70
C LEU A 137 -9.50 5.59 10.51
N VAL A 138 -8.71 6.27 11.33
CA VAL A 138 -9.19 7.30 12.25
C VAL A 138 -8.37 8.58 12.07
N ASN A 139 -9.03 9.69 11.81
CA ASN A 139 -8.42 11.01 11.89
C ASN A 139 -8.35 11.44 13.36
N SER A 140 -7.20 11.22 13.98
CA SER A 140 -6.95 11.64 15.36
C SER A 140 -6.79 13.16 15.54
N ALA A 141 -6.75 13.93 14.44
CA ALA A 141 -6.51 15.37 14.45
C ALA A 141 -7.85 16.13 14.45
N THR A 142 -8.35 16.46 15.64
CA THR A 142 -9.63 17.17 15.78
C THR A 142 -9.60 18.53 15.08
N GLY A 143 -10.41 18.71 14.03
CA GLY A 143 -10.53 19.98 13.32
C GLY A 143 -9.44 20.25 12.27
N SER A 144 -8.63 19.25 11.92
CA SER A 144 -7.64 19.33 10.84
C SER A 144 -7.61 18.06 10.00
N SER A 145 -7.15 18.17 8.76
CA SER A 145 -6.92 17.00 7.90
C SER A 145 -5.76 16.16 8.42
N ARG A 146 -5.85 14.85 8.22
CA ARG A 146 -4.73 13.91 8.37
C ARG A 146 -4.02 13.65 7.04
N LEU A 147 -4.58 14.09 5.92
CA LEU A 147 -3.89 14.05 4.63
C LEU A 147 -2.68 15.01 4.70
N PRO A 148 -1.49 14.57 4.27
CA PRO A 148 -0.31 15.44 4.24
C PRO A 148 -0.47 16.56 3.19
N ASP A 149 0.37 17.59 3.27
CA ASP A 149 0.43 18.63 2.24
C ASP A 149 0.80 18.01 0.88
N ALA A 150 0.21 18.51 -0.21
CA ALA A 150 0.50 18.01 -1.56
C ALA A 150 1.96 18.27 -1.95
N PRO A 151 2.75 17.23 -2.33
CA PRO A 151 4.13 17.42 -2.74
C PRO A 151 4.22 18.29 -4.00
N HIS A 152 5.12 19.27 -4.00
CA HIS A 152 5.54 19.94 -5.23
C HIS A 152 6.68 19.16 -5.87
N ILE A 153 6.48 18.69 -7.10
CA ILE A 153 7.46 17.87 -7.84
C ILE A 153 8.48 18.76 -8.53
N ILE A 154 9.76 18.46 -8.33
CA ILE A 154 10.90 19.16 -8.90
C ILE A 154 11.75 18.16 -9.69
N LEU A 155 12.03 18.51 -10.95
CA LEU A 155 12.74 17.66 -11.90
C LEU A 155 14.15 18.20 -12.14
N SER A 156 15.14 17.32 -12.17
CA SER A 156 16.50 17.69 -12.55
C SER A 156 17.19 16.62 -13.37
N GLN A 157 18.08 17.06 -14.27
CA GLN A 157 19.03 16.20 -14.98
C GLN A 157 20.42 16.83 -14.83
N ASN A 158 21.43 16.00 -14.59
CA ASN A 158 22.80 16.48 -14.32
C ASN A 158 22.87 17.55 -13.22
N ARG A 159 22.05 17.41 -12.17
CA ARG A 159 21.93 18.34 -11.02
C ARG A 159 21.45 19.75 -11.39
N LYS A 160 20.85 19.93 -12.56
CA LYS A 160 20.24 21.20 -12.97
C LYS A 160 18.72 21.03 -13.04
N PRO A 161 17.94 21.93 -12.42
CA PRO A 161 16.50 21.94 -12.59
C PRO A 161 16.13 22.06 -14.08
N ILE A 162 15.11 21.32 -14.48
CA ILE A 162 14.60 21.32 -15.86
C ILE A 162 13.08 21.49 -15.87
N SER A 163 12.55 22.00 -16.98
CA SER A 163 11.11 22.04 -17.20
C SER A 163 10.57 20.62 -17.45
N PRO A 164 9.32 20.32 -17.04
CA PRO A 164 8.62 19.08 -17.39
C PRO A 164 8.58 18.77 -18.89
N ARG A 165 8.78 19.77 -19.77
CA ARG A 165 8.79 19.60 -21.24
C ARG A 165 10.19 19.61 -21.87
N GLN A 166 11.25 19.59 -21.07
CA GLN A 166 12.64 19.71 -21.53
C GLN A 166 13.54 18.56 -21.09
N ILE A 167 12.95 17.39 -20.82
CA ILE A 167 13.67 16.20 -20.34
C ILE A 167 14.44 15.58 -21.50
N GLN A 168 15.74 15.36 -21.38
CA GLN A 168 16.50 14.59 -22.37
C GLN A 168 16.28 13.08 -22.14
N ALA A 169 15.91 12.33 -23.17
CA ALA A 169 15.63 10.90 -23.06
C ALA A 169 16.87 10.05 -22.72
N ASP A 170 18.08 10.51 -23.09
CA ASP A 170 19.34 9.78 -22.89
C ASP A 170 20.01 10.05 -21.54
N LEU A 171 19.36 10.81 -20.65
CA LEU A 171 19.87 11.14 -19.33
C LEU A 171 18.90 10.66 -18.23
N PRO A 172 19.41 10.13 -17.10
CA PRO A 172 18.56 9.76 -15.98
C PRO A 172 17.85 11.00 -15.43
N LEU A 173 16.59 10.83 -15.02
CA LEU A 173 15.76 11.87 -14.46
C LEU A 173 15.73 11.75 -12.94
N THR A 174 16.24 12.77 -12.24
CA THR A 174 16.11 12.87 -10.79
C THR A 174 14.81 13.59 -10.44
N VAL A 175 13.94 12.89 -9.72
CA VAL A 175 12.69 13.39 -9.17
C VAL A 175 12.91 13.73 -7.70
N THR A 176 12.61 14.96 -7.33
CA THR A 176 12.62 15.45 -5.94
C THR A 176 11.28 16.10 -5.64
N TRP A 177 11.01 16.37 -4.37
CA TRP A 177 9.77 16.99 -3.95
C TRP A 177 10.01 18.03 -2.84
N SER A 178 9.01 18.88 -2.61
CA SER A 178 9.00 19.78 -1.45
C SER A 178 9.11 18.97 -0.16
N THR A 179 9.90 19.46 0.79
CA THR A 179 10.06 18.83 2.11
C THR A 179 8.71 18.61 2.79
N PHE A 180 8.49 17.39 3.26
CA PHE A 180 7.30 17.04 4.03
C PHE A 180 7.36 17.65 5.43
N LYS A 181 6.20 18.13 5.92
CA LYS A 181 6.05 18.59 7.30
C LYS A 181 5.66 17.45 8.24
N GLN A 182 5.00 16.44 7.68
CA GLN A 182 4.60 15.19 8.33
C GLN A 182 5.56 14.05 7.90
N GLY A 183 5.44 12.88 8.51
CA GLY A 183 6.30 11.73 8.23
C GLY A 183 7.09 11.30 9.48
N ASN A 184 6.98 10.03 9.88
CA ASN A 184 7.62 9.48 11.06
C ASN A 184 8.06 8.03 10.87
N GLN A 185 8.95 7.59 11.75
CA GLN A 185 9.19 6.17 11.97
C GLN A 185 7.95 5.53 12.57
N ASP A 186 7.67 4.30 12.17
CA ASP A 186 6.58 3.52 12.75
C ASP A 186 6.95 3.03 14.16
N PRO A 187 6.18 3.37 15.21
CA PRO A 187 6.42 2.90 16.57
C PRO A 187 6.41 1.37 16.73
N LEU A 188 5.78 0.64 15.80
CA LEU A 188 5.75 -0.82 15.80
C LEU A 188 6.87 -1.45 14.96
N GLU A 189 7.70 -0.63 14.31
CA GLU A 189 8.80 -1.05 13.43
C GLU A 189 8.34 -1.99 12.29
N ILE A 190 7.09 -1.85 11.83
CA ILE A 190 6.52 -2.62 10.71
C ILE A 190 6.82 -1.91 9.39
N ALA A 191 6.39 -0.66 9.25
CA ALA A 191 6.65 0.17 8.07
C ALA A 191 6.51 1.65 8.42
N ASN A 192 7.60 2.41 8.31
CA ASN A 192 7.57 3.88 8.44
C ASN A 192 6.60 4.51 7.44
N ASP A 193 6.26 5.79 7.65
CA ASP A 193 5.55 6.59 6.64
C ASP A 193 6.27 6.51 5.29
N LEU A 194 5.50 6.39 4.21
CA LEU A 194 5.98 5.93 2.91
C LEU A 194 5.96 7.06 1.87
N VAL A 195 6.84 6.92 0.89
CA VAL A 195 6.85 7.76 -0.30
C VAL A 195 6.79 6.87 -1.53
N PHE A 196 5.91 7.22 -2.48
CA PHE A 196 5.85 6.52 -3.77
C PHE A 196 6.16 7.48 -4.91
N VAL A 197 7.06 7.06 -5.79
CA VAL A 197 7.29 7.71 -7.07
C VAL A 197 6.96 6.71 -8.18
N ILE A 198 5.96 7.04 -8.99
CA ILE A 198 5.46 6.16 -10.05
C ILE A 198 5.44 6.93 -11.37
N MET A 199 5.93 6.31 -12.44
CA MET A 199 5.83 6.86 -13.78
C MET A 199 5.07 5.89 -14.69
N GLY A 200 3.99 6.39 -15.29
CA GLY A 200 3.25 5.74 -16.36
C GLY A 200 3.65 6.27 -17.74
N ASP A 201 3.68 5.39 -18.74
CA ASP A 201 3.77 5.80 -20.14
C ASP A 201 2.45 6.40 -20.65
N CYS A 202 2.46 6.89 -21.89
CA CYS A 202 1.30 7.50 -22.52
C CYS A 202 0.07 6.57 -22.63
N HIS A 203 0.25 5.24 -22.57
CA HIS A 203 -0.83 4.25 -22.62
C HIS A 203 -1.35 3.90 -21.21
N GLY A 204 -0.83 4.56 -20.18
CA GLY A 204 -1.19 4.32 -18.80
C GLY A 204 -0.53 3.07 -18.20
N LYS A 205 0.53 2.53 -18.82
CA LYS A 205 1.29 1.43 -18.24
C LYS A 205 2.34 1.98 -17.28
N ARG A 206 2.32 1.52 -16.02
CA ARG A 206 3.38 1.82 -15.04
C ARG A 206 4.71 1.22 -15.53
N ILE A 207 5.71 2.06 -15.74
CA ILE A 207 7.05 1.68 -16.25
C ILE A 207 8.18 1.99 -15.27
N SER A 208 7.92 2.80 -14.24
CA SER A 208 8.83 3.05 -13.13
C SER A 208 8.04 3.10 -11.82
N HIS A 209 8.59 2.50 -10.76
CA HIS A 209 8.00 2.49 -9.43
C HIS A 209 9.12 2.47 -8.39
N SER A 210 9.00 3.26 -7.35
CA SER A 210 9.97 3.32 -6.26
C SER A 210 9.92 2.13 -5.29
N GLY A 211 9.31 1.00 -5.67
CA GLY A 211 9.07 -0.16 -4.81
C GLY A 211 7.98 0.00 -3.74
N ARG A 212 7.74 -1.09 -3.01
CA ARG A 212 6.77 -1.19 -1.90
C ARG A 212 7.39 -1.99 -0.74
N PRO A 213 6.92 -1.81 0.50
CA PRO A 213 7.38 -2.63 1.62
C PRO A 213 7.05 -4.11 1.39
N PHE A 214 7.88 -4.99 1.96
CA PHE A 214 7.72 -6.45 1.99
C PHE A 214 7.78 -7.19 0.64
N GLU A 215 8.13 -6.52 -0.47
CA GLU A 215 8.28 -7.14 -1.79
C GLU A 215 9.76 -7.48 -2.14
N ASN A 216 10.66 -7.56 -1.16
CA ASN A 216 12.11 -7.79 -1.35
C ASN A 216 12.79 -6.81 -2.33
N THR A 217 12.20 -5.65 -2.54
CA THR A 217 12.74 -4.57 -3.37
C THR A 217 12.97 -3.32 -2.51
N PRO A 218 13.94 -2.46 -2.88
CA PRO A 218 14.09 -1.17 -2.23
C PRO A 218 12.81 -0.36 -2.34
N TYR A 219 12.43 0.31 -1.25
CA TYR A 219 11.32 1.24 -1.21
C TYR A 219 11.72 2.54 -0.50
N LEU A 220 10.91 3.58 -0.65
CA LEU A 220 11.17 4.89 -0.04
C LEU A 220 10.31 5.06 1.21
N ASP A 221 10.94 5.56 2.27
CA ASP A 221 10.25 6.06 3.45
C ASP A 221 10.26 7.60 3.48
N TYR A 222 9.65 8.17 4.51
CA TYR A 222 9.53 9.61 4.74
C TYR A 222 10.87 10.36 4.75
N ALA A 223 12.00 9.68 4.98
CA ALA A 223 13.32 10.29 5.00
C ALA A 223 13.93 10.42 3.59
N ALA A 224 13.35 9.74 2.59
CA ALA A 224 13.78 9.89 1.20
C ALA A 224 13.56 11.33 0.72
N THR A 225 14.50 11.82 -0.08
CA THR A 225 14.44 13.17 -0.68
C THR A 225 14.44 13.16 -2.19
N GLU A 226 14.74 12.01 -2.80
CA GLU A 226 14.84 11.86 -4.25
C GLU A 226 14.55 10.43 -4.70
N PHE A 227 14.19 10.31 -5.98
CA PHE A 227 14.12 9.06 -6.71
C PHE A 227 14.71 9.27 -8.10
N ILE A 228 15.49 8.31 -8.60
CA ILE A 228 16.12 8.39 -9.93
C ILE A 228 15.41 7.43 -10.87
N ILE A 229 14.82 8.00 -11.92
CA ILE A 229 14.28 7.26 -13.06
C ILE A 229 15.43 7.05 -14.06
N PRO A 230 15.82 5.80 -14.35
CA PRO A 230 16.90 5.52 -15.30
C PRO A 230 16.59 5.97 -16.73
N ALA A 231 17.63 6.33 -17.49
CA ALA A 231 17.48 6.82 -18.86
C ALA A 231 16.84 5.78 -19.78
N GLU A 232 17.10 4.50 -19.55
CA GLU A 232 16.53 3.37 -20.31
C GLU A 232 15.00 3.27 -20.23
N GLN A 233 14.36 3.95 -19.27
CA GLN A 233 12.90 4.05 -19.16
C GLN A 233 12.32 5.27 -19.88
N LEU A 234 13.18 6.17 -20.39
CA LEU A 234 12.81 7.40 -21.06
C LEU A 234 13.03 7.25 -22.57
N LEU A 235 11.95 6.99 -23.30
CA LEU A 235 11.96 6.98 -24.76
C LEU A 235 11.92 8.42 -25.28
N PRO A 236 12.58 8.73 -26.40
CA PRO A 236 12.53 10.06 -27.02
C PRO A 236 11.12 10.38 -27.56
N GLU A 237 10.73 11.65 -27.52
CA GLU A 237 9.42 12.14 -28.01
C GLU A 237 8.21 11.41 -27.40
N ASN A 238 8.30 11.11 -26.10
CA ASN A 238 7.24 10.43 -25.35
C ASN A 238 6.74 11.28 -24.17
N ALA A 239 5.43 11.28 -24.02
CA ALA A 239 4.74 11.83 -22.87
C ALA A 239 4.62 10.76 -21.78
N TYR A 240 4.79 11.19 -20.54
CA TYR A 240 4.67 10.36 -19.35
C TYR A 240 3.85 11.07 -18.30
N GLN A 241 3.28 10.29 -17.39
CA GLN A 241 2.61 10.80 -16.21
C GLN A 241 3.42 10.36 -15.00
N LEU A 242 3.93 11.31 -14.24
CA LEU A 242 4.68 11.08 -13.01
C LEU A 242 3.77 11.36 -11.82
N SER A 243 3.86 10.55 -10.76
CA SER A 243 3.28 10.87 -9.45
C SER A 243 4.34 10.83 -8.35
N VAL A 244 4.15 11.69 -7.36
CA VAL A 244 4.79 11.58 -6.05
C VAL A 244 3.68 11.53 -5.01
N GLU A 245 3.67 10.49 -4.20
CA GLU A 245 2.73 10.29 -3.11
C GLU A 245 3.47 10.29 -1.77
N HIS A 246 2.90 10.97 -0.79
CA HIS A 246 3.31 10.88 0.61
C HIS A 246 2.18 10.23 1.39
N ALA A 247 2.47 9.09 2.02
CA ALA A 247 1.51 8.27 2.73
C ALA A 247 1.87 8.19 4.22
N ILE A 248 0.97 8.70 5.07
CA ILE A 248 1.06 8.55 6.53
C ILE A 248 0.38 7.25 6.90
N VAL A 249 1.09 6.34 7.57
CA VAL A 249 0.67 4.95 7.78
C VAL A 249 0.58 4.62 9.26
N ASP A 250 -0.58 4.15 9.70
CA ASP A 250 -0.69 3.36 10.93
C ASP A 250 -0.61 1.88 10.60
N THR A 251 0.24 1.15 11.33
CA THR A 251 0.49 -0.26 11.06
C THR A 251 -0.16 -1.17 12.11
N THR A 252 -0.48 -2.39 11.68
CA THR A 252 -0.94 -3.49 12.53
C THR A 252 -0.43 -4.81 11.97
N ILE A 253 -0.41 -5.87 12.79
CA ILE A 253 -0.21 -7.24 12.31
C ILE A 253 -1.32 -8.13 12.87
N THR A 254 -2.00 -8.87 11.99
CA THR A 254 -2.99 -9.88 12.39
C THR A 254 -2.61 -11.22 11.80
N LYS A 255 -2.32 -12.22 12.66
CA LYS A 255 -1.85 -13.56 12.27
C LYS A 255 -0.71 -13.54 11.23
N GLY A 256 0.22 -12.59 11.36
CA GLY A 256 1.37 -12.45 10.45
C GLY A 256 1.08 -11.68 9.16
N VAL A 257 -0.14 -11.17 8.96
CA VAL A 257 -0.48 -10.28 7.84
C VAL A 257 -0.32 -8.83 8.29
N PRO A 258 0.63 -8.05 7.72
CA PRO A 258 0.70 -6.61 7.95
C PRO A 258 -0.56 -5.90 7.42
N GLY A 259 -1.03 -4.91 8.16
CA GLY A 259 -2.18 -4.09 7.80
C GLY A 259 -1.87 -2.62 7.96
N PHE A 260 -2.32 -1.81 7.01
CA PHE A 260 -2.08 -0.37 6.95
C PHE A 260 -3.40 0.41 6.95
N ALA A 261 -3.52 1.39 7.84
CA ALA A 261 -4.46 2.50 7.68
C ALA A 261 -3.67 3.69 7.14
N THR A 262 -4.02 4.22 5.97
CA THR A 262 -3.22 5.27 5.33
C THR A 262 -4.00 6.53 5.01
N PHE A 263 -3.36 7.68 5.25
CA PHE A 263 -3.79 8.99 4.79
C PHE A 263 -2.73 9.53 3.86
N ALA A 264 -3.05 9.62 2.58
CA ALA A 264 -2.07 9.90 1.54
C ALA A 264 -2.41 11.14 0.72
N THR A 265 -1.39 11.82 0.23
CA THR A 265 -1.57 12.88 -0.76
C THR A 265 -0.66 12.64 -1.94
N THR A 266 -1.27 12.64 -3.12
CA THR A 266 -0.62 12.30 -4.39
C THR A 266 -0.66 13.50 -5.31
N THR A 267 0.51 13.93 -5.80
CA THR A 267 0.60 14.94 -6.86
C THR A 267 0.99 14.28 -8.17
N PHE A 268 0.23 14.52 -9.22
CA PHE A 268 0.52 14.10 -10.59
C PHE A 268 1.14 15.25 -11.39
N LEU A 269 2.10 14.92 -12.26
CA LEU A 269 2.74 15.84 -13.19
C LEU A 269 2.93 15.15 -14.54
N ASP A 270 2.36 15.72 -15.60
CA ASP A 270 2.63 15.25 -16.95
C ASP A 270 3.99 15.81 -17.42
N ILE A 271 4.82 14.95 -17.98
CA ILE A 271 6.17 15.27 -18.45
C ILE A 271 6.36 14.80 -19.90
N MET A 272 7.34 15.38 -20.60
CA MET A 272 7.63 15.08 -22.00
C MET A 272 9.14 15.03 -22.22
N THR A 273 9.59 13.98 -22.90
CA THR A 273 10.98 13.81 -23.31
C THR A 273 11.25 14.44 -24.68
N LEU A 274 12.46 14.95 -24.83
CA LEU A 274 13.05 15.45 -26.06
C LEU A 274 13.90 14.35 -26.71
N GLY A 275 14.23 14.55 -27.98
CA GLY A 275 14.99 13.62 -28.80
C GLY A 275 14.29 13.41 -30.14
N SER A 276 14.58 12.28 -30.80
CA SER A 276 13.86 11.86 -32.00
C SER A 276 13.54 10.38 -31.88
N ALA A 277 12.25 10.04 -31.94
CA ALA A 277 11.83 8.66 -31.93
C ALA A 277 12.16 7.97 -33.26
N THR A 278 12.41 6.67 -33.19
CA THR A 278 12.57 5.83 -34.38
C THR A 278 11.23 5.19 -34.73
N GLY A 279 10.69 5.48 -35.92
CA GLY A 279 9.44 4.89 -36.40
C GLY A 279 8.22 5.30 -35.56
N GLU A 280 7.37 4.34 -35.20
CA GLU A 280 6.12 4.56 -34.45
C GLU A 280 6.33 4.59 -32.92
N ALA A 281 7.57 4.68 -32.44
CA ALA A 281 7.88 4.71 -31.01
C ALA A 281 7.53 6.04 -30.32
N ALA A 282 7.23 7.10 -31.08
CA ALA A 282 6.82 8.38 -30.51
C ALA A 282 5.41 8.25 -29.89
N CYS A 283 5.24 8.83 -28.71
CA CYS A 283 3.93 8.91 -28.07
C CYS A 283 3.77 10.26 -27.37
N PRO A 284 3.57 11.34 -28.13
CA PRO A 284 3.74 12.70 -27.63
C PRO A 284 2.57 13.20 -26.76
N GLU A 285 1.51 12.40 -26.63
CA GLU A 285 0.29 12.75 -25.90
C GLU A 285 -0.09 11.63 -24.95
N ILE A 286 -0.63 12.00 -23.78
CA ILE A 286 -1.21 11.03 -22.85
C ILE A 286 -2.53 10.53 -23.42
N LEU A 287 -2.59 9.22 -23.70
CA LEU A 287 -3.77 8.57 -24.25
C LEU A 287 -4.66 7.99 -23.15
N LYS A 288 -4.07 7.56 -22.04
CA LYS A 288 -4.79 6.98 -20.91
C LYS A 288 -4.13 7.30 -19.57
N PRO A 289 -4.89 7.62 -18.52
CA PRO A 289 -4.34 7.73 -17.17
C PRO A 289 -3.84 6.37 -16.67
N PHE A 290 -2.64 6.33 -16.08
CA PHE A 290 -2.14 5.11 -15.42
C PHE A 290 -2.77 4.85 -14.05
N ASP A 291 -3.43 5.86 -13.48
CA ASP A 291 -3.96 5.79 -12.12
C ASP A 291 -5.37 6.40 -12.03
N ALA A 292 -6.27 5.72 -11.34
CA ALA A 292 -7.66 6.14 -11.18
C ALA A 292 -7.80 7.41 -10.31
N GLY A 293 -6.79 7.77 -9.52
CA GLY A 293 -6.70 9.02 -8.79
C GLY A 293 -6.62 10.25 -9.70
N GLN A 294 -6.25 10.09 -10.97
CA GLN A 294 -6.12 11.20 -11.94
C GLN A 294 -7.45 11.71 -12.51
N THR A 295 -8.58 11.21 -12.02
CA THR A 295 -9.91 11.67 -12.47
C THR A 295 -10.13 13.13 -12.05
N ASP A 296 -10.21 14.05 -13.00
CA ASP A 296 -10.58 15.45 -12.72
C ASP A 296 -12.11 15.59 -12.70
N LEU A 297 -12.69 15.87 -11.53
CA LEU A 297 -14.13 16.09 -11.39
C LEU A 297 -14.64 17.33 -12.14
N ARG A 298 -13.75 18.23 -12.57
CA ARG A 298 -14.09 19.45 -13.32
C ARG A 298 -14.13 19.23 -14.82
N GLN A 299 -13.68 18.08 -15.32
CA GLN A 299 -13.80 17.73 -16.73
C GLN A 299 -15.04 16.85 -16.96
N PRO A 300 -15.93 17.20 -17.90
CA PRO A 300 -17.03 16.31 -18.27
C PRO A 300 -16.47 15.01 -18.86
N ARG A 301 -17.04 13.88 -18.45
CA ARG A 301 -16.74 12.54 -18.99
C ARG A 301 -17.12 12.42 -20.45
#